data_AF-A0A0C5VUK9-F1
#
_entry.id   AF-A0A0C5VUK9-F1
#
_cell.length_a   1.000
_cell.length_b   1.000
_cell.length_c   1.000
_cell.angle_alpha   90.00
_cell.angle_beta   90.00
_cell.angle_gamma   90.00
#
_symmetry.space_group_name_H-M   'P 1'
#
loop_
_entity.id
_entity.type
_entity.pdbx_description
1 polymer ?
#
loop_
_entity_poly.entity_id
_entity_poly.type
_entity_poly.pdbx_seq_one_letter_code
_entity_poly.pdbx_strand_id
1 'polypeptide(L)'
;MSSSSSITPRQQAIMRQAPDEVLGKLFQLQQPEVSTDERFILMQTIRKWAGRYQLTEAQITKTVALARYLGDWPLLLGWYQQGLWQASAVEISLIEAQMGFYTRALKRLDGDQRQDAQAARNSIQQCLDTLPMAQRELRCDEISLTPLAYHHVSDFGWQYADPQIARLCNLPAFQSAQHWIGWLHGCQQEVERRLFAVIHDEYGFVGSVSILVYEGIGFFYYWIGKDFQCRGYGPKAVRILMRVARQYLNMNCCYAKVFSFNVSSNKAIRKLNFRALHFRALPPSEQEVFYYSGPVKSEIMLYHDLVSLLDKMNSGILLEPFSPK
;
A
#
# COMPACT_ATOMS: atom_id res chain seq x y z
N MET A 1 24.18 1.93 7.15
CA MET A 1 23.88 1.34 8.47
C MET A 1 22.48 0.74 8.41
N SER A 2 22.38 -0.58 8.24
CA SER A 2 21.12 -1.32 8.23
C SER A 2 20.52 -1.32 9.63
N SER A 3 19.41 -0.61 9.84
CA SER A 3 18.63 -0.72 11.08
C SER A 3 18.01 -2.12 11.12
N SER A 4 18.65 -3.04 11.84
CA SER A 4 18.06 -4.34 12.15
C SER A 4 16.83 -4.11 13.02
N SER A 5 15.64 -4.36 12.47
CA SER A 5 14.42 -4.51 13.26
C SER A 5 14.71 -5.51 14.38
N SER A 6 14.58 -5.08 15.64
CA SER A 6 14.85 -5.92 16.80
C SER A 6 13.86 -7.08 16.83
N ILE A 7 14.35 -8.28 16.51
CA ILE A 7 13.59 -9.52 16.51
C ILE A 7 13.21 -9.85 17.96
N THR A 8 11.93 -10.04 18.26
CA THR A 8 11.45 -10.38 19.61
C THR A 8 11.96 -11.76 20.05
N PRO A 9 12.02 -12.07 21.37
CA PRO A 9 12.48 -13.38 21.84
C PRO A 9 11.70 -14.56 21.26
N ARG A 10 10.39 -14.41 21.08
CA ARG A 10 9.52 -15.42 20.44
C ARG A 10 9.88 -15.63 18.97
N GLN A 11 10.15 -14.54 18.26
CA GLN A 11 10.58 -14.56 16.86
C GLN A 11 11.96 -15.21 16.70
N GLN A 12 12.91 -14.93 17.60
CA GLN A 12 14.21 -15.61 17.63
C GLN A 12 14.07 -17.11 17.92
N ALA A 13 13.12 -17.50 18.79
CA ALA A 13 12.86 -18.89 19.10
C ALA A 13 12.33 -19.67 17.87
N ILE A 14 11.42 -19.08 17.08
CA ILE A 14 10.92 -19.69 15.83
C ILE A 14 12.07 -19.87 14.83
N MET A 15 12.93 -18.87 14.67
CA MET A 15 14.06 -18.94 13.75
C MET A 15 15.16 -19.95 14.14
N ARG A 16 15.18 -20.40 15.40
CA ARG A 16 16.15 -21.37 15.94
C ARG A 16 15.65 -22.81 15.94
N GLN A 17 14.36 -23.06 15.72
CA GLN A 17 13.79 -24.40 15.70
C GLN A 17 14.20 -25.19 14.45
N ALA A 18 14.22 -26.52 14.57
CA ALA A 18 14.52 -27.41 13.44
C ALA A 18 13.46 -27.24 12.34
N PRO A 19 13.85 -27.28 11.04
CA PRO A 19 12.94 -27.00 9.92
C PRO A 19 11.64 -27.84 9.95
N ASP A 20 11.76 -29.13 10.26
CA ASP A 20 10.62 -30.05 10.27
C ASP A 20 9.65 -29.77 11.42
N GLU A 21 10.17 -29.30 12.56
CA GLU A 21 9.36 -28.92 13.73
C GLU A 21 8.57 -27.63 13.46
N VAL A 22 9.21 -26.66 12.80
CA VAL A 22 8.56 -25.41 12.39
C VAL A 22 7.46 -25.70 11.38
N LEU A 23 7.71 -26.52 10.36
CA LEU A 23 6.69 -26.87 9.36
C LEU A 23 5.56 -27.69 9.94
N GLY A 24 5.86 -28.63 10.83
CA GLY A 24 4.85 -29.38 11.56
C GLY A 24 3.89 -28.43 12.27
N LYS A 25 4.44 -27.42 12.97
CA LYS A 25 3.64 -26.37 13.62
C LYS A 25 2.91 -25.47 12.62
N LEU A 26 3.59 -24.99 11.57
CA LEU A 26 2.99 -24.10 10.56
C LEU A 26 1.85 -24.77 9.79
N PHE A 27 1.98 -26.06 9.51
CA PHE A 27 0.96 -26.85 8.83
C PHE A 27 -0.15 -27.35 9.76
N GLN A 28 -0.01 -27.12 11.06
CA GLN A 28 -1.05 -27.33 12.07
C GLN A 28 -1.79 -26.04 12.43
N LEU A 29 -1.22 -24.85 12.15
CA LEU A 29 -1.91 -23.57 12.38
C LEU A 29 -3.24 -23.55 11.62
N GLN A 30 -4.32 -23.30 12.35
CA GLN A 30 -5.57 -22.92 11.70
C GLN A 30 -5.46 -21.48 11.22
N GLN A 31 -6.05 -21.18 10.07
CA GLN A 31 -5.96 -19.86 9.43
C GLN A 31 -6.42 -18.64 10.26
N PRO A 32 -7.01 -18.70 11.47
CA PRO A 32 -7.15 -17.51 12.33
C PRO A 32 -6.03 -17.28 13.38
N GLU A 33 -5.05 -18.17 13.53
CA GLU A 33 -4.11 -18.12 14.67
C GLU A 33 -2.87 -17.25 14.47
N VAL A 34 -2.61 -16.77 13.25
CA VAL A 34 -1.42 -15.95 12.98
C VAL A 34 -1.65 -14.51 13.41
N SER A 35 -0.86 -14.01 14.35
CA SER A 35 -0.89 -12.60 14.72
C SER A 35 -0.17 -11.73 13.68
N THR A 36 -0.52 -10.43 13.64
CA THR A 36 0.11 -9.45 12.74
C THR A 36 1.61 -9.33 12.98
N ASP A 37 2.06 -9.41 14.23
CA ASP A 37 3.49 -9.33 14.59
C ASP A 37 4.27 -10.62 14.21
N GLU A 38 3.58 -11.73 13.90
CA GLU A 38 4.20 -12.98 13.44
C GLU A 38 4.23 -13.11 11.93
N ARG A 39 3.25 -12.52 11.23
CA ARG A 39 3.05 -12.66 9.78
C ARG A 39 4.35 -12.50 8.98
N PHE A 40 5.06 -11.38 9.15
CA PHE A 40 6.26 -11.10 8.37
C PHE A 40 7.34 -12.17 8.54
N ILE A 41 7.47 -12.71 9.74
CA ILE A 41 8.48 -13.72 10.05
C ILE A 41 8.08 -15.09 9.53
N LEU A 42 6.79 -15.40 9.53
CA LEU A 42 6.30 -16.59 8.86
C LEU A 42 6.59 -16.53 7.36
N MET A 43 6.30 -15.40 6.70
CA MET A 43 6.64 -15.21 5.29
C MET A 43 8.15 -15.43 5.02
N GLN A 44 9.01 -14.81 5.82
CA GLN A 44 10.47 -14.98 5.70
C GLN A 44 10.93 -16.43 5.93
N THR A 45 10.32 -17.10 6.91
CA THR A 45 10.65 -18.49 7.28
C THR A 45 10.26 -19.44 6.16
N ILE A 46 9.05 -19.28 5.61
CA ILE A 46 8.57 -20.09 4.47
C ILE A 46 9.51 -19.93 3.28
N ARG A 47 9.88 -18.71 2.91
CA ARG A 47 10.78 -18.45 1.76
C ARG A 47 12.17 -19.05 1.95
N LYS A 48 12.75 -18.87 3.14
CA LYS A 48 14.06 -19.45 3.47
C LYS A 48 14.04 -20.97 3.36
N TRP A 49 12.93 -21.59 3.75
CA TRP A 49 12.75 -23.03 3.68
C TRP A 49 12.50 -23.52 2.25
N ALA A 50 11.62 -22.84 1.53
CA ALA A 50 11.29 -23.10 0.13
C ALA A 50 12.52 -23.20 -0.78
N GLY A 51 13.55 -22.37 -0.53
CA GLY A 51 14.78 -22.39 -1.31
C GLY A 51 15.80 -23.47 -0.94
N ARG A 52 15.53 -24.31 0.08
CA ARG A 52 16.53 -25.25 0.64
C ARG A 52 16.14 -26.72 0.56
N TYR A 53 14.87 -27.05 0.42
CA TYR A 53 14.38 -28.43 0.56
C TYR A 53 13.50 -28.84 -0.61
N GLN A 54 13.54 -30.13 -0.96
CA GLN A 54 12.55 -30.73 -1.85
C GLN A 54 11.27 -31.00 -1.07
N LEU A 55 10.17 -30.40 -1.52
CA LEU A 55 8.88 -30.47 -0.84
C LEU A 55 8.04 -31.57 -1.45
N THR A 56 7.30 -32.30 -0.62
CA THR A 56 6.25 -33.21 -1.12
C THR A 56 5.08 -32.40 -1.66
N GLU A 57 4.26 -33.00 -2.52
CA GLU A 57 3.05 -32.36 -3.06
C GLU A 57 2.08 -31.87 -1.98
N ALA A 58 1.95 -32.63 -0.89
CA ALA A 58 1.15 -32.23 0.27
C ALA A 58 1.72 -30.99 0.97
N GLN A 59 3.05 -30.90 1.11
CA GLN A 59 3.71 -29.73 1.70
C GLN A 59 3.61 -28.50 0.79
N ILE A 60 3.72 -28.68 -0.53
CA ILE A 60 3.52 -27.61 -1.51
C ILE A 60 2.09 -27.06 -1.39
N THR A 61 1.09 -27.94 -1.39
CA THR A 61 -0.33 -27.55 -1.27
C THR A 61 -0.60 -26.73 0.00
N LYS A 62 -0.09 -27.19 1.15
CA LYS A 62 -0.23 -26.46 2.41
C LYS A 62 0.52 -25.13 2.41
N THR A 63 1.72 -25.10 1.84
CA THR A 63 2.51 -23.86 1.75
C THR A 63 1.85 -22.84 0.84
N VAL A 64 1.26 -23.26 -0.27
CA VAL A 64 0.50 -22.40 -1.17
C VAL A 64 -0.71 -21.81 -0.44
N ALA A 65 -1.48 -22.63 0.29
CA ALA A 65 -2.61 -22.16 1.08
C ALA A 65 -2.18 -21.13 2.14
N LEU A 66 -1.06 -21.39 2.83
CA LEU A 66 -0.51 -20.46 3.83
C LEU A 66 0.00 -19.17 3.18
N ALA A 67 0.68 -19.24 2.04
CA ALA A 67 1.15 -18.07 1.29
C ALA A 67 -0.02 -17.18 0.82
N ARG A 68 -1.12 -17.76 0.32
CA ARG A 68 -2.33 -17.01 -0.02
C ARG A 68 -2.92 -16.31 1.21
N TYR A 69 -2.99 -17.01 2.34
CA TYR A 69 -3.50 -16.44 3.59
C TYR A 69 -2.63 -15.26 4.10
N LEU A 70 -1.31 -15.39 4.00
CA LEU A 70 -0.36 -14.35 4.42
C LEU A 70 -0.21 -13.22 3.39
N GLY A 71 -0.78 -13.33 2.19
CA GLY A 71 -0.56 -12.35 1.12
C GLY A 71 0.86 -12.41 0.53
N ASP A 72 1.52 -13.57 0.56
CA ASP A 72 2.85 -13.78 -0.01
C ASP A 72 2.78 -14.13 -1.50
N TRP A 73 2.23 -13.21 -2.28
CA TRP A 73 2.09 -13.34 -3.73
C TRP A 73 3.43 -13.51 -4.47
N PRO A 74 4.53 -12.83 -4.08
CA PRO A 74 5.84 -13.02 -4.72
C PRO A 74 6.37 -14.44 -4.59
N LEU A 75 6.18 -15.10 -3.44
CA LEU A 75 6.56 -16.50 -3.27
C LEU A 75 5.81 -17.40 -4.26
N LEU A 76 4.49 -17.23 -4.38
CA LEU A 76 3.65 -18.02 -5.28
C LEU A 76 4.05 -17.84 -6.75
N LEU A 77 4.30 -16.60 -7.18
CA LEU A 77 4.80 -16.32 -8.54
C LEU A 77 6.16 -16.97 -8.78
N GLY A 78 7.08 -16.87 -7.81
CA GLY A 78 8.40 -17.48 -7.90
C GLY A 78 8.32 -19.01 -8.03
N TRP A 79 7.45 -19.65 -7.24
CA TRP A 79 7.24 -21.10 -7.29
C TRP A 79 6.62 -21.57 -8.59
N TYR A 80 5.61 -20.84 -9.09
CA TYR A 80 5.01 -21.11 -10.39
C TYR A 80 6.06 -21.02 -11.52
N GLN A 81 6.90 -19.97 -11.51
CA GLN A 81 7.95 -19.77 -12.51
C GLN A 81 9.04 -20.86 -12.46
N GLN A 82 9.31 -21.42 -11.30
CA GLN A 82 10.27 -22.52 -11.11
C GLN A 82 9.68 -23.91 -11.38
N GLY A 83 8.38 -24.00 -11.67
CA GLY A 83 7.68 -25.27 -11.85
C GLY A 83 7.45 -26.07 -10.56
N LEU A 84 7.68 -25.45 -9.39
CA LEU A 84 7.48 -26.06 -8.07
C LEU A 84 6.00 -26.17 -7.70
N TRP A 85 5.14 -25.37 -8.32
CA TRP A 85 3.70 -25.38 -8.09
C TRP A 85 2.97 -25.17 -9.42
N GLN A 86 1.98 -26.02 -9.68
CA GLN A 86 1.11 -25.92 -10.84
C GLN A 86 -0.22 -25.25 -10.46
N ALA A 87 -0.64 -24.31 -11.28
CA ALA A 87 -1.84 -23.52 -11.06
C ALA A 87 -2.52 -23.23 -12.40
N SER A 88 -3.82 -22.95 -12.35
CA SER A 88 -4.56 -22.58 -13.56
C SER A 88 -4.13 -21.21 -14.09
N ALA A 89 -4.36 -20.95 -15.38
CA ALA A 89 -4.12 -19.64 -15.98
C ALA A 89 -4.87 -18.51 -15.24
N VAL A 90 -6.11 -18.77 -14.85
CA VAL A 90 -6.94 -17.85 -14.06
C VAL A 90 -6.29 -17.55 -12.72
N GLU A 91 -5.85 -18.58 -12.00
CA GLU A 91 -5.26 -18.38 -10.69
C GLU A 91 -3.99 -17.52 -10.74
N ILE A 92 -3.06 -17.83 -11.64
CA ILE A 92 -1.85 -17.04 -11.77
C ILE A 92 -2.16 -15.62 -12.26
N SER A 93 -3.18 -15.42 -13.11
CA SER A 93 -3.58 -14.07 -13.53
C SER A 93 -4.07 -13.22 -12.36
N LEU A 94 -4.79 -13.81 -11.40
CA LEU A 94 -5.25 -13.11 -10.20
C LEU A 94 -4.07 -12.76 -9.27
N ILE A 95 -3.09 -13.66 -9.13
CA ILE A 95 -1.86 -13.38 -8.35
C ILE A 95 -1.02 -12.29 -9.04
N GLU A 96 -0.92 -12.31 -10.36
CA GLU A 96 -0.28 -11.25 -11.14
C GLU A 96 -1.01 -9.91 -10.96
N ALA A 97 -2.34 -9.93 -10.90
CA ALA A 97 -3.15 -8.73 -10.63
C ALA A 97 -2.93 -8.17 -9.21
N GLN A 98 -2.80 -9.02 -8.18
CA GLN A 98 -2.43 -8.60 -6.82
C GLN A 98 -1.09 -7.84 -6.78
N MET A 99 -0.19 -8.19 -7.69
CA MET A 99 1.13 -7.57 -7.82
C MET A 99 1.13 -6.38 -8.80
N GLY A 100 -0.01 -6.00 -9.36
CA GLY A 100 -0.13 -4.93 -10.36
C GLY A 100 0.40 -5.29 -11.75
N PHE A 101 0.70 -6.56 -12.03
CA PHE A 101 1.19 -7.03 -13.33
C PHE A 101 0.04 -7.27 -14.34
N TYR A 102 -0.84 -6.28 -14.52
CA TYR A 102 -2.10 -6.46 -15.25
C TYR A 102 -1.91 -6.88 -16.70
N THR A 103 -0.91 -6.35 -17.41
CA THR A 103 -0.67 -6.72 -18.81
C THR A 103 -0.26 -8.20 -18.94
N ARG A 104 0.54 -8.70 -17.99
CA ARG A 104 0.95 -10.10 -17.94
C ARG A 104 -0.24 -11.00 -17.58
N ALA A 105 -1.06 -10.54 -16.64
CA ALA A 105 -2.29 -11.21 -16.21
C ALA A 105 -3.31 -11.35 -17.36
N LEU A 106 -3.56 -10.29 -18.12
CA LEU A 106 -4.46 -10.30 -19.27
C LEU A 106 -3.95 -11.25 -20.36
N LYS A 107 -2.66 -11.15 -20.72
CA LYS A 107 -2.05 -12.04 -21.72
C LYS A 107 -2.19 -13.51 -21.37
N ARG A 108 -2.11 -13.84 -20.08
CA ARG A 108 -2.27 -15.22 -19.59
C ARG A 108 -3.68 -15.76 -19.80
N LEU A 109 -4.67 -14.88 -19.83
CA LEU A 109 -6.06 -15.23 -20.07
C LEU A 109 -6.38 -15.27 -21.57
N ASP A 110 -5.50 -14.84 -22.49
CA ASP A 110 -5.82 -14.76 -23.92
C ASP A 110 -6.36 -16.10 -24.47
N GLY A 111 -7.51 -16.03 -25.15
CA GLY A 111 -8.18 -17.18 -25.74
C GLY A 111 -8.97 -18.07 -24.76
N ASP A 112 -8.86 -17.88 -23.44
CA ASP A 112 -9.65 -18.62 -22.45
C ASP A 112 -11.09 -18.07 -22.39
N GLN A 113 -12.04 -18.91 -22.81
CA GLN A 113 -13.48 -18.60 -22.89
C GLN A 113 -14.28 -19.07 -21.67
N ARG A 114 -13.63 -19.66 -20.66
CA ARG A 114 -14.31 -20.06 -19.43
C ARG A 114 -14.85 -18.82 -18.70
N GLN A 115 -16.00 -18.96 -18.04
CA GLN A 115 -16.69 -17.83 -17.41
C GLN A 115 -15.85 -17.16 -16.31
N ASP A 116 -15.11 -17.95 -15.53
CA ASP A 116 -14.17 -17.48 -14.50
C ASP A 116 -13.02 -16.67 -15.11
N ALA A 117 -12.47 -17.12 -16.25
CA ALA A 117 -11.46 -16.39 -17.00
C ALA A 117 -11.97 -15.05 -17.55
N GLN A 118 -13.19 -15.02 -18.08
CA GLN A 118 -13.81 -13.77 -18.55
C GLN A 118 -14.06 -12.80 -17.40
N ALA A 119 -14.54 -13.29 -16.24
CA ALA A 119 -14.73 -12.47 -15.05
C ALA A 119 -13.41 -11.87 -14.54
N ALA A 120 -12.34 -12.68 -14.48
CA ALA A 120 -11.01 -12.23 -14.11
C ALA A 120 -10.50 -11.17 -15.11
N ARG A 121 -10.63 -11.42 -16.42
CA ARG A 121 -10.24 -10.48 -17.48
C ARG A 121 -10.94 -9.14 -17.33
N ASN A 122 -12.25 -9.13 -17.14
CA ASN A 122 -13.03 -7.91 -16.97
C ASN A 122 -12.58 -7.11 -15.75
N SER A 123 -12.36 -7.79 -14.61
CA SER A 123 -11.89 -7.16 -13.38
C SER A 123 -10.49 -6.55 -13.53
N ILE A 124 -9.56 -7.28 -14.17
CA ILE A 124 -8.20 -6.81 -14.42
C ILE A 124 -8.19 -5.64 -15.41
N GLN A 125 -8.98 -5.73 -16.49
CA GLN A 125 -9.11 -4.67 -17.48
C GLN A 125 -9.68 -3.40 -16.84
N GLN A 126 -10.72 -3.52 -16.01
CA GLN A 126 -11.28 -2.39 -15.27
C GLN A 126 -10.21 -1.71 -14.41
N CYS A 127 -9.36 -2.46 -13.71
CA CYS A 127 -8.25 -1.89 -12.93
C CYS A 127 -7.28 -1.13 -13.85
N LEU A 128 -6.92 -1.72 -14.98
CA LEU A 128 -6.01 -1.11 -15.95
C LEU A 128 -6.58 0.18 -16.55
N ASP A 129 -7.88 0.21 -16.86
CA ASP A 129 -8.57 1.36 -17.44
C ASP A 129 -8.65 2.55 -16.48
N THR A 130 -8.50 2.34 -15.17
CA THR A 130 -8.41 3.43 -14.20
C THR A 130 -7.07 4.18 -14.23
N LEU A 131 -6.05 3.63 -14.91
CA LEU A 131 -4.73 4.23 -14.96
C LEU A 131 -4.63 5.28 -16.07
N PRO A 132 -4.31 6.54 -15.74
CA PRO A 132 -4.09 7.58 -16.75
C PRO A 132 -2.71 7.49 -17.43
N MET A 133 -1.91 6.46 -17.11
CA MET A 133 -0.58 6.25 -17.66
C MET A 133 -0.23 4.76 -17.81
N ALA A 134 0.89 4.50 -18.50
CA ALA A 134 1.46 3.17 -18.58
C ALA A 134 2.00 2.68 -17.21
N GLN A 135 1.81 1.39 -16.90
CA GLN A 135 2.25 0.77 -15.63
C GLN A 135 3.75 1.00 -15.32
N ARG A 136 4.61 1.09 -16.34
CA ARG A 136 6.05 1.35 -16.14
C ARG A 136 6.33 2.68 -15.42
N GLU A 137 5.45 3.67 -15.58
CA GLU A 137 5.58 4.99 -14.94
C GLU A 137 5.24 4.93 -13.45
N LEU A 138 4.58 3.85 -13.00
CA LEU A 138 4.19 3.63 -11.62
C LEU A 138 5.23 2.82 -10.83
N ARG A 139 6.47 2.72 -11.33
CA ARG A 139 7.53 1.93 -10.70
C ARG A 139 8.77 2.78 -10.42
N CYS A 140 9.44 2.46 -9.31
CA CYS A 140 10.75 2.96 -8.92
C CYS A 140 11.46 1.88 -8.09
N ASP A 141 12.52 1.30 -8.65
CA ASP A 141 13.26 0.20 -8.05
C ASP A 141 12.33 -0.98 -7.67
N GLU A 142 12.35 -1.40 -6.42
CA GLU A 142 11.56 -2.49 -5.86
C GLU A 142 10.12 -2.11 -5.50
N ILE A 143 9.75 -0.83 -5.63
CA ILE A 143 8.43 -0.30 -5.30
C ILE A 143 7.65 0.03 -6.57
N SER A 144 6.38 -0.37 -6.60
CA SER A 144 5.42 0.06 -7.60
C SER A 144 4.09 0.49 -6.98
N LEU A 145 3.34 1.30 -7.72
CA LEU A 145 1.98 1.70 -7.40
C LEU A 145 1.02 0.97 -8.34
N THR A 146 -0.04 0.42 -7.77
CA THR A 146 -1.15 -0.16 -8.55
C THR A 146 -2.47 0.37 -8.00
N PRO A 147 -3.54 0.58 -8.80
CA PRO A 147 -4.81 1.04 -8.29
C PRO A 147 -5.28 0.18 -7.11
N LEU A 148 -5.69 0.83 -6.02
CA LEU A 148 -6.28 0.08 -4.92
C LEU A 148 -7.63 -0.47 -5.39
N ALA A 149 -7.80 -1.78 -5.22
CA ALA A 149 -8.87 -2.55 -5.83
C ALA A 149 -9.31 -3.67 -4.88
N TYR A 150 -10.50 -4.24 -5.12
CA TYR A 150 -11.15 -5.19 -4.22
C TYR A 150 -10.31 -6.42 -3.87
N HIS A 151 -9.46 -6.89 -4.81
CA HIS A 151 -8.58 -8.04 -4.55
C HIS A 151 -7.56 -7.77 -3.43
N HIS A 152 -7.22 -6.51 -3.14
CA HIS A 152 -6.27 -6.16 -2.09
C HIS A 152 -6.85 -6.21 -0.67
N VAL A 153 -8.14 -6.52 -0.48
CA VAL A 153 -8.81 -6.41 0.84
C VAL A 153 -8.11 -7.21 1.95
N SER A 154 -7.66 -8.43 1.65
CA SER A 154 -6.96 -9.29 2.61
C SER A 154 -5.58 -8.73 2.97
N ASP A 155 -4.83 -8.28 1.97
CA ASP A 155 -3.50 -7.67 2.18
C ASP A 155 -3.58 -6.36 2.95
N PHE A 156 -4.57 -5.53 2.60
CA PHE A 156 -4.87 -4.30 3.31
C PHE A 156 -5.14 -4.60 4.79
N GLY A 157 -5.97 -5.61 5.09
CA GLY A 157 -6.28 -6.04 6.45
C GLY A 157 -5.02 -6.33 7.27
N TRP A 158 -4.05 -7.04 6.69
CA TRP A 158 -2.79 -7.31 7.36
C TRP A 158 -1.96 -6.05 7.63
N GLN A 159 -1.79 -5.19 6.63
CA GLN A 159 -0.91 -4.03 6.78
C GLN A 159 -1.54 -2.90 7.60
N TYR A 160 -2.88 -2.83 7.64
CA TYR A 160 -3.65 -1.79 8.31
C TYR A 160 -4.09 -2.20 9.73
N ALA A 161 -3.71 -3.38 10.20
CA ALA A 161 -4.14 -3.91 11.49
C ALA A 161 -3.65 -3.10 12.71
N ASP A 162 -2.57 -2.32 12.57
CA ASP A 162 -2.11 -1.44 13.63
C ASP A 162 -3.05 -0.21 13.74
N PRO A 163 -3.79 -0.02 14.86
CA PRO A 163 -4.71 1.09 15.01
C PRO A 163 -4.03 2.47 14.96
N GLN A 164 -2.71 2.54 15.17
CA GLN A 164 -1.97 3.79 14.98
C GLN A 164 -1.98 4.26 13.53
N ILE A 165 -2.04 3.34 12.55
CA ILE A 165 -2.13 3.70 11.13
C ILE A 165 -3.45 4.44 10.87
N ALA A 166 -4.57 3.87 11.31
CA ALA A 166 -5.89 4.49 11.18
C ALA A 166 -5.92 5.89 11.83
N ARG A 167 -5.43 5.99 13.07
CA ARG A 167 -5.36 7.25 13.81
C ARG A 167 -4.49 8.30 13.11
N LEU A 168 -3.28 7.95 12.69
CA LEU A 168 -2.33 8.90 12.12
C LEU A 168 -2.69 9.35 10.71
N CYS A 169 -3.50 8.56 10.00
CA CYS A 169 -3.96 8.88 8.65
C CYS A 169 -5.39 9.43 8.60
N ASN A 170 -6.06 9.58 9.75
CA ASN A 170 -7.49 9.92 9.83
C ASN A 170 -8.35 9.01 8.94
N LEU A 171 -8.03 7.72 8.91
CA LEU A 171 -8.76 6.72 8.13
C LEU A 171 -9.70 5.92 9.05
N PRO A 172 -10.83 5.37 8.52
CA PRO A 172 -11.76 4.60 9.34
C PRO A 172 -11.14 3.35 9.97
N ALA A 173 -11.68 2.93 11.11
CA ALA A 173 -11.50 1.57 11.60
C ALA A 173 -12.46 0.65 10.83
N PHE A 174 -11.92 -0.30 10.07
CA PHE A 174 -12.73 -1.23 9.29
C PHE A 174 -13.09 -2.45 10.15
N GLN A 175 -14.39 -2.62 10.38
CA GLN A 175 -14.94 -3.73 11.17
C GLN A 175 -15.03 -5.04 10.37
N SER A 176 -15.00 -4.95 9.04
CA SER A 176 -15.12 -6.09 8.14
C SER A 176 -14.57 -5.75 6.74
N ALA A 177 -14.32 -6.78 5.94
CA ALA A 177 -14.01 -6.64 4.53
C ALA A 177 -15.10 -5.84 3.78
N GLN A 178 -16.38 -6.06 4.11
CA GLN A 178 -17.49 -5.34 3.49
C GLN A 178 -17.47 -3.84 3.80
N HIS A 179 -17.15 -3.46 5.05
CA HIS A 179 -17.02 -2.04 5.41
C HIS A 179 -15.87 -1.40 4.62
N TRP A 180 -14.73 -2.09 4.48
CA TRP A 180 -13.62 -1.61 3.67
C TRP A 180 -13.98 -1.48 2.17
N ILE A 181 -14.70 -2.45 1.61
CA ILE A 181 -15.18 -2.43 0.22
C ILE A 181 -16.08 -1.22 -0.03
N GLY A 182 -17.00 -0.93 0.90
CA GLY A 182 -17.87 0.25 0.83
C GLY A 182 -17.09 1.56 0.87
N TRP A 183 -16.09 1.66 1.73
CA TRP A 183 -15.18 2.81 1.77
C TRP A 183 -14.39 2.99 0.47
N LEU A 184 -13.80 1.91 -0.06
CA LEU A 184 -13.08 1.95 -1.32
C LEU A 184 -13.98 2.41 -2.47
N HIS A 185 -15.19 1.88 -2.55
CA HIS A 185 -16.17 2.28 -3.55
C HIS A 185 -16.46 3.78 -3.50
N GLY A 186 -16.67 4.33 -2.30
CA GLY A 186 -16.85 5.77 -2.09
C GLY A 186 -15.65 6.59 -2.57
N CYS A 187 -14.43 6.19 -2.20
CA CYS A 187 -13.21 6.85 -2.68
C CYS A 187 -13.06 6.79 -4.21
N GLN A 188 -13.53 5.72 -4.86
CA GLN A 188 -13.47 5.58 -6.32
C GLN A 188 -14.52 6.42 -7.05
N GLN A 189 -15.58 6.90 -6.37
CA GLN A 189 -16.53 7.86 -6.95
C GLN A 189 -15.97 9.29 -7.01
N GLU A 190 -14.91 9.60 -6.25
CA GLU A 190 -14.27 10.90 -6.28
C GLU A 190 -13.34 11.02 -7.49
N VAL A 191 -13.83 11.66 -8.57
CA VAL A 191 -13.12 11.81 -9.85
C VAL A 191 -11.72 12.44 -9.72
N GLU A 192 -11.51 13.28 -8.71
CA GLU A 192 -10.26 13.97 -8.43
C GLU A 192 -9.28 13.13 -7.59
N ARG A 193 -9.78 12.07 -6.95
CA ARG A 193 -8.99 11.19 -6.10
C ARG A 193 -8.42 10.02 -6.90
N ARG A 194 -7.17 9.69 -6.62
CA ARG A 194 -6.55 8.43 -6.99
C ARG A 194 -6.02 7.76 -5.74
N LEU A 195 -6.22 6.46 -5.64
CA LEU A 195 -5.84 5.64 -4.52
C LEU A 195 -5.08 4.43 -5.04
N PHE A 196 -3.88 4.23 -4.51
CA PHE A 196 -2.98 3.18 -4.97
C PHE A 196 -2.57 2.28 -3.79
N ALA A 197 -2.49 0.99 -4.07
CA ALA A 197 -1.70 0.05 -3.30
C ALA A 197 -0.21 0.30 -3.59
N VAL A 198 0.62 0.21 -2.54
CA VAL A 198 2.08 0.21 -2.66
C VAL A 198 2.54 -1.24 -2.65
N ILE A 199 3.07 -1.69 -3.79
CA ILE A 199 3.54 -3.06 -3.99
C ILE A 199 5.06 -3.08 -3.96
N HIS A 200 5.63 -3.96 -3.15
CA HIS A 200 7.04 -4.29 -3.12
C HIS A 200 7.27 -5.60 -3.85
N ASP A 201 8.25 -5.66 -4.75
CA ASP A 201 8.51 -6.85 -5.58
C ASP A 201 8.69 -8.12 -4.74
N GLU A 202 9.46 -8.02 -3.65
CA GLU A 202 9.67 -9.15 -2.75
C GLU A 202 8.54 -9.38 -1.76
N TYR A 203 7.76 -8.38 -1.33
CA TYR A 203 6.85 -8.53 -0.17
C TYR A 203 5.36 -8.41 -0.50
N GLY A 204 5.03 -8.11 -1.76
CA GLY A 204 3.66 -7.83 -2.17
C GLY A 204 3.19 -6.48 -1.64
N PHE A 205 1.92 -6.40 -1.25
CA PHE A 205 1.31 -5.19 -0.73
C PHE A 205 1.94 -4.78 0.60
N VAL A 206 2.50 -3.56 0.69
CA VAL A 206 3.17 -3.02 1.88
C VAL A 206 2.53 -1.74 2.42
N GLY A 207 1.52 -1.18 1.75
CA GLY A 207 0.84 0.03 2.20
C GLY A 207 -0.03 0.66 1.12
N SER A 208 -0.41 1.92 1.33
CA SER A 208 -1.21 2.67 0.37
C SER A 208 -0.80 4.14 0.30
N VAL A 209 -0.96 4.73 -0.88
CA VAL A 209 -0.81 6.16 -1.14
C VAL A 209 -2.07 6.67 -1.84
N SER A 210 -2.49 7.90 -1.52
CA SER A 210 -3.58 8.57 -2.20
C SER A 210 -3.18 9.98 -2.59
N ILE A 211 -3.75 10.45 -3.69
CA ILE A 211 -3.68 11.84 -4.09
C ILE A 211 -5.06 12.33 -4.52
N LEU A 212 -5.43 13.52 -4.09
CA LEU A 212 -6.53 14.31 -4.63
C LEU A 212 -5.90 15.44 -5.45
N VAL A 213 -6.36 15.67 -6.67
CA VAL A 213 -5.93 16.80 -7.49
C VAL A 213 -7.15 17.60 -7.96
N TYR A 214 -7.25 18.84 -7.48
CA TYR A 214 -8.31 19.78 -7.82
C TYR A 214 -7.70 21.08 -8.33
N GLU A 215 -8.06 21.51 -9.54
CA GLU A 215 -7.55 22.75 -10.16
C GLU A 215 -6.01 22.86 -10.16
N GLY A 216 -5.33 21.71 -10.31
CA GLY A 216 -3.87 21.61 -10.28
C GLY A 216 -3.24 21.74 -8.89
N ILE A 217 -4.04 21.79 -7.83
CA ILE A 217 -3.62 21.70 -6.43
C ILE A 217 -3.77 20.24 -5.97
N GLY A 218 -2.65 19.62 -5.61
CA GLY A 218 -2.63 18.27 -5.06
C GLY A 218 -2.72 18.25 -3.53
N PHE A 219 -3.35 17.23 -2.98
CA PHE A 219 -3.21 16.81 -1.59
C PHE A 219 -2.93 15.32 -1.54
N PHE A 220 -1.89 14.90 -0.82
CA PHE A 220 -1.59 13.47 -0.71
C PHE A 220 -1.55 13.00 0.75
N TYR A 221 -1.83 11.72 0.93
CA TYR A 221 -1.51 10.99 2.15
C TYR A 221 -0.93 9.63 1.81
N TYR A 222 -0.24 9.03 2.76
CA TYR A 222 0.27 7.68 2.63
C TYR A 222 0.39 7.00 3.99
N TRP A 223 0.42 5.68 3.96
CA TRP A 223 0.83 4.86 5.07
C TRP A 223 1.51 3.59 4.58
N ILE A 224 2.35 3.02 5.44
CA ILE A 224 3.09 1.79 5.21
C ILE A 224 2.83 0.90 6.42
N GLY A 225 2.54 -0.38 6.16
CA GLY A 225 2.31 -1.37 7.20
C GLY A 225 3.50 -1.47 8.15
N LYS A 226 3.22 -1.76 9.42
CA LYS A 226 4.18 -1.72 10.53
C LYS A 226 5.49 -2.47 10.22
N ASP A 227 5.40 -3.65 9.61
CA ASP A 227 6.53 -4.52 9.23
C ASP A 227 7.52 -3.85 8.24
N PHE A 228 7.02 -2.88 7.48
CA PHE A 228 7.69 -2.26 6.35
C PHE A 228 8.08 -0.80 6.61
N GLN A 229 7.78 -0.26 7.80
CA GLN A 229 8.17 1.09 8.20
C GLN A 229 9.69 1.23 8.37
N CYS A 230 10.19 2.47 8.37
CA CYS A 230 11.62 2.80 8.52
C CYS A 230 12.55 2.28 7.41
N ARG A 231 12.03 1.64 6.34
CA ARG A 231 12.81 1.15 5.19
C ARG A 231 12.85 2.12 4.00
N GLY A 232 12.19 3.27 4.11
CA GLY A 232 12.16 4.30 3.05
C GLY A 232 11.12 4.08 1.95
N TYR A 233 10.27 3.05 2.06
CA TYR A 233 9.24 2.74 1.07
C TYR A 233 8.18 3.84 0.92
N GLY A 234 7.75 4.48 2.01
CA GLY A 234 6.82 5.61 1.96
C GLY A 234 7.32 6.74 1.05
N PRO A 235 8.50 7.32 1.31
CA PRO A 235 9.11 8.30 0.41
C PRO A 235 9.31 7.82 -1.04
N LYS A 236 9.66 6.55 -1.27
CA LYS A 236 9.74 5.98 -2.64
C LYS A 236 8.37 6.03 -3.33
N ALA A 237 7.33 5.54 -2.66
CA ALA A 237 5.97 5.53 -3.18
C ALA A 237 5.44 6.95 -3.46
N VAL A 238 5.69 7.90 -2.56
CA VAL A 238 5.29 9.31 -2.76
C VAL A 238 6.04 9.95 -3.93
N ARG A 239 7.32 9.63 -4.17
CA ARG A 239 8.03 10.15 -5.36
C ARG A 239 7.39 9.67 -6.67
N ILE A 240 7.00 8.40 -6.74
CA ILE A 240 6.26 7.86 -7.90
C ILE A 240 4.95 8.64 -8.05
N LEU A 241 4.18 8.78 -6.97
CA LEU A 241 2.89 9.49 -6.95
C LEU A 241 3.02 10.95 -7.42
N MET A 242 4.02 11.69 -6.92
CA MET A 242 4.25 13.09 -7.31
C MET A 242 4.63 13.23 -8.77
N ARG A 243 5.51 12.35 -9.30
CA ARG A 243 5.87 12.32 -10.72
C ARG A 243 4.63 12.12 -11.58
N VAL A 244 3.87 11.09 -11.26
CA VAL A 244 2.62 10.71 -11.93
C VAL A 244 1.62 11.86 -11.91
N ALA A 245 1.36 12.44 -10.74
CA ALA A 245 0.36 13.49 -10.62
C ALA A 245 0.73 14.77 -11.39
N ARG A 246 2.01 15.14 -11.41
CA ARG A 246 2.47 16.28 -12.22
C ARG A 246 2.32 16.03 -13.71
N GLN A 247 2.71 14.84 -14.16
CA GLN A 247 2.78 14.53 -15.59
C GLN A 247 1.41 14.20 -16.19
N TYR A 248 0.51 13.58 -15.43
CA TYR A 248 -0.73 13.01 -15.97
C TYR A 248 -2.01 13.52 -15.29
N LEU A 249 -1.92 14.14 -14.11
CA LEU A 249 -3.08 14.65 -13.37
C LEU A 249 -3.11 16.19 -13.33
N ASN A 250 -2.29 16.86 -14.14
CA ASN A 250 -2.20 18.33 -14.21
C ASN A 250 -1.88 18.99 -12.84
N MET A 251 -1.16 18.30 -11.95
CA MET A 251 -0.81 18.85 -10.64
C MET A 251 0.39 19.82 -10.74
N ASN A 252 0.18 21.08 -10.35
CA ASN A 252 1.18 22.15 -10.37
C ASN A 252 1.89 22.32 -9.01
N CYS A 253 1.14 22.13 -7.92
CA CYS A 253 1.67 22.16 -6.56
C CYS A 253 0.98 21.12 -5.69
N CYS A 254 1.55 20.82 -4.54
CA CYS A 254 1.04 19.81 -3.64
C CYS A 254 1.14 20.27 -2.19
N TYR A 255 0.08 19.99 -1.43
CA TYR A 255 0.00 20.17 0.00
C TYR A 255 -0.05 18.81 0.69
N ALA A 256 0.32 18.82 1.96
CA ALA A 256 0.08 17.70 2.84
C ALA A 256 -0.03 18.22 4.27
N LYS A 257 -0.67 17.41 5.10
CA LYS A 257 -0.75 17.64 6.55
C LYS A 257 -0.17 16.45 7.29
N VAL A 258 0.44 16.73 8.43
CA VAL A 258 1.01 15.71 9.30
C VAL A 258 0.71 16.12 10.73
N PHE A 259 0.42 15.18 11.62
CA PHE A 259 0.40 15.48 13.05
C PHE A 259 1.80 15.89 13.54
N SER A 260 1.89 16.94 14.34
CA SER A 260 3.14 17.49 14.89
C SER A 260 3.95 16.45 15.66
N PHE A 261 3.27 15.52 16.34
CA PHE A 261 3.89 14.41 17.08
C PHE A 261 4.30 13.21 16.20
N ASN A 262 3.90 13.15 14.92
CA ASN A 262 4.31 12.09 14.00
C ASN A 262 5.71 12.35 13.44
N VAL A 263 6.73 12.12 14.27
CA VAL A 263 8.14 12.42 13.96
C VAL A 263 8.61 11.75 12.67
N SER A 264 8.18 10.52 12.41
CA SER A 264 8.56 9.76 11.21
C SER A 264 8.08 10.44 9.93
N SER A 265 6.80 10.82 9.88
CA SER A 265 6.21 11.48 8.71
C SER A 265 6.73 12.90 8.53
N ASN A 266 6.96 13.64 9.63
CA ASN A 266 7.60 14.96 9.57
C ASN A 266 9.04 14.90 9.00
N LYS A 267 9.81 13.85 9.32
CA LYS A 267 11.13 13.64 8.71
C LYS A 267 11.01 13.24 7.23
N ALA A 268 10.06 12.36 6.91
CA ALA A 268 9.84 11.87 5.56
C ALA A 268 9.41 13.00 4.59
N ILE A 269 8.46 13.83 4.99
CA ILE A 269 7.92 14.91 4.14
C ILE A 269 8.99 15.98 3.83
N ARG A 270 9.89 16.29 4.78
CA ARG A 270 11.03 17.19 4.53
C ARG A 270 12.02 16.59 3.53
N LYS A 271 12.29 15.28 3.61
CA LYS A 271 13.12 14.57 2.61
C LYS A 271 12.50 14.53 1.21
N LEU A 272 11.21 14.79 1.11
CA LEU A 272 10.48 14.93 -0.15
C LEU A 272 10.46 16.38 -0.66
N ASN A 273 11.27 17.27 -0.07
CA ASN A 273 11.38 18.69 -0.43
C ASN A 273 10.07 19.48 -0.25
N PHE A 274 9.24 19.09 0.71
CA PHE A 274 8.16 19.93 1.17
C PHE A 274 8.68 20.91 2.22
N ARG A 275 8.29 22.18 2.09
CA ARG A 275 8.53 23.20 3.11
C ARG A 275 7.36 23.25 4.08
N ALA A 276 7.65 23.41 5.37
CA ALA A 276 6.62 23.65 6.37
C ALA A 276 5.98 25.03 6.15
N LEU A 277 4.67 25.10 6.37
CA LEU A 277 3.93 26.36 6.43
C LEU A 277 3.75 26.76 7.90
N HIS A 278 3.66 28.06 8.16
CA HIS A 278 3.46 28.65 9.49
C HIS A 278 1.98 28.81 9.86
N PHE A 279 1.06 28.41 8.98
CA PHE A 279 -0.37 28.42 9.24
C PHE A 279 -0.73 27.44 10.37
N ARG A 280 -1.66 27.88 11.23
CA ARG A 280 -2.12 27.10 12.38
C ARG A 280 -3.56 26.70 12.18
N ALA A 281 -3.85 25.43 12.45
CA ALA A 281 -5.21 24.96 12.58
C ALA A 281 -5.80 25.39 13.92
N LEU A 282 -7.08 25.73 13.92
CA LEU A 282 -7.86 25.99 15.13
C LEU A 282 -8.24 24.66 15.84
N PRO A 283 -8.62 24.71 17.13
CA PRO A 283 -9.13 23.54 17.83
C PRO A 283 -10.32 22.90 17.08
N PRO A 284 -10.43 21.55 17.05
CA PRO A 284 -9.58 20.56 17.76
C PRO A 284 -8.34 20.11 16.97
N SER A 285 -8.01 20.76 15.85
CA SER A 285 -7.00 20.31 14.88
C SER A 285 -5.63 20.95 15.06
N GLU A 286 -5.38 21.63 16.19
CA GLU A 286 -4.13 22.36 16.50
C GLU A 286 -2.84 21.53 16.38
N GLN A 287 -2.94 20.21 16.40
CA GLN A 287 -1.81 19.30 16.25
C GLN A 287 -1.44 19.03 14.78
N GLU A 288 -2.25 19.46 13.82
CA GLU A 288 -1.94 19.30 12.40
C GLU A 288 -1.03 20.43 11.90
N VAL A 289 0.06 20.04 11.26
CA VAL A 289 1.00 20.96 10.61
C VAL A 289 0.97 20.77 9.10
N PHE A 290 1.08 21.88 8.37
CA PHE A 290 0.91 21.90 6.92
C PHE A 290 2.23 22.06 6.18
N TYR A 291 2.28 21.47 5.01
CA TYR A 291 3.46 21.40 4.16
C TYR A 291 3.09 21.73 2.72
N TYR A 292 4.04 22.32 1.99
CA TYR A 292 3.88 22.73 0.60
C TYR A 292 5.06 22.28 -0.28
N SER A 293 4.78 21.83 -1.49
CA SER A 293 5.75 21.59 -2.55
C SER A 293 5.23 22.12 -3.89
N GLY A 294 5.97 23.05 -4.50
CA GLY A 294 5.57 23.67 -5.77
C GLY A 294 6.35 24.95 -6.04
N PRO A 295 5.97 25.70 -7.09
CA PRO A 295 6.54 27.02 -7.40
C PRO A 295 6.47 28.00 -6.22
N VAL A 296 7.28 29.06 -6.27
CA VAL A 296 7.20 30.13 -5.27
C VAL A 296 5.83 30.81 -5.36
N LYS A 297 5.15 30.93 -4.21
CA LYS A 297 3.87 31.61 -4.03
C LYS A 297 3.95 32.56 -2.84
N SER A 298 3.22 33.67 -2.88
CA SER A 298 3.05 34.54 -1.73
C SER A 298 2.32 33.81 -0.60
N GLU A 299 2.49 34.25 0.64
CA GLU A 299 1.84 33.60 1.80
C GLU A 299 0.31 33.65 1.70
N ILE A 300 -0.25 34.76 1.22
CA ILE A 300 -1.70 34.89 1.03
C ILE A 300 -2.25 33.88 0.02
N MET A 301 -1.53 33.63 -1.09
CA MET A 301 -1.93 32.60 -2.05
C MET A 301 -1.85 31.20 -1.46
N LEU A 302 -0.77 30.91 -0.71
CA LEU A 302 -0.63 29.61 -0.04
C LEU A 302 -1.77 29.36 0.96
N TYR A 303 -2.19 30.41 1.68
CA TYR A 303 -3.28 30.36 2.64
C TYR A 303 -4.61 30.08 1.93
N HIS A 304 -4.95 30.83 0.88
CA HIS A 304 -6.19 30.64 0.13
C HIS A 304 -6.28 29.25 -0.52
N ASP A 305 -5.19 28.80 -1.15
CA ASP A 305 -5.10 27.45 -1.72
C ASP A 305 -5.35 26.38 -0.65
N LEU A 306 -4.74 26.52 0.53
CA LEU A 306 -4.90 25.56 1.61
C LEU A 306 -6.33 25.58 2.18
N VAL A 307 -6.94 26.75 2.38
CA VAL A 307 -8.34 26.85 2.84
C VAL A 307 -9.28 26.19 1.84
N SER A 308 -9.16 26.51 0.55
CA SER A 308 -9.98 25.91 -0.51
C SER A 308 -9.83 24.39 -0.55
N LEU A 309 -8.60 23.90 -0.41
CA LEU A 309 -8.31 22.47 -0.38
C LEU A 309 -8.91 21.77 0.85
N LEU A 310 -8.80 22.38 2.03
CA LEU A 310 -9.38 21.83 3.28
C LEU A 310 -10.91 21.77 3.23
N ASP A 311 -11.56 22.76 2.61
CA ASP A 311 -12.99 22.78 2.35
C ASP A 311 -13.40 21.70 1.35
N LYS A 312 -12.68 21.61 0.21
CA LYS A 312 -12.92 20.60 -0.83
C LYS A 312 -12.81 19.17 -0.31
N MET A 313 -11.88 18.92 0.62
CA MET A 313 -11.71 17.61 1.27
C MET A 313 -12.75 17.34 2.36
N ASN A 314 -13.66 18.28 2.64
CA ASN A 314 -14.60 18.26 3.76
C ASN A 314 -13.88 17.93 5.08
N SER A 315 -12.73 18.57 5.31
CA SER A 315 -11.82 18.16 6.38
C SER A 315 -12.25 18.61 7.78
N GLY A 316 -13.18 19.57 7.87
CA GLY A 316 -13.60 20.20 9.12
C GLY A 316 -12.53 21.07 9.78
N ILE A 317 -11.38 21.28 9.13
CA ILE A 317 -10.26 22.06 9.69
C ILE A 317 -10.41 23.51 9.31
N LEU A 318 -10.37 24.37 10.33
CA LEU A 318 -10.31 25.81 10.18
C LEU A 318 -8.90 26.30 10.47
N LEU A 319 -8.44 27.30 9.74
CA LEU A 319 -7.16 27.94 9.98
C LEU A 319 -7.35 29.26 10.74
N GLU A 320 -6.35 29.65 11.53
CA GLU A 320 -6.27 31.01 12.07
C GLU A 320 -6.25 32.04 10.92
N PRO A 321 -6.99 33.16 11.03
CA PRO A 321 -7.02 34.17 9.98
C PRO A 321 -5.63 34.68 9.61
N PHE A 322 -5.34 34.71 8.31
CA PHE A 322 -4.07 35.20 7.81
C PHE A 322 -3.88 36.68 8.18
N SER A 323 -2.84 36.96 8.97
CA SER A 323 -2.40 38.31 9.31
C SER A 323 -1.00 38.52 8.72
N PRO A 324 -0.85 39.34 7.66
CA PRO A 324 0.47 39.62 7.10
C PRO A 324 1.33 40.30 8.18
N LYS A 325 2.56 39.80 8.35
CA LYS A 325 3.55 40.43 9.23
C LYS A 325 4.28 41.56 8.53
#